data_AF-A0A7G2C3X9-F1
#
_entry.id   AF-A0A7G2C3X9-F1
#
_cell.length_a   1.000
_cell.length_b   1.000
_cell.length_c   1.000
_cell.angle_alpha   90.00
_cell.angle_beta   90.00
_cell.angle_gamma   90.00
#
_symmetry.space_group_name_H-M   'P 1'
#
loop_
_entity.id
_entity.type
_entity.pdbx_description
1 polymer ?
#
loop_
_entity_poly.entity_id
_entity_poly.type
_entity_poly.pdbx_seq_one_letter_code
_entity_poly.pdbx_strand_id
1 'polypeptide(L)'
;MFCSLSLILFIFAEKLYFLYSLQVRLHMSDTVSAATALQEENRKLQERVNELMDEKMAWVEEKKTLQDENRELREKYDELKTEYDELVAEHRDYTEEMVDVNTRLKAELGEARSDLTALRETLAEEEELIREMCVTKEMDDLRLCLTEKCYARMTGQFDLFKMFKYCKENCISAHVIKETLNSDHRETLTLPKKLKSSVGDANVKEFFETIVAALPKLKSITGYPEGVVYCYVIYRKGSVALSVLKAYCSNIKAAGYKLTQDEVNTLQSAGLSVSEYLSTVIPLLPEVMSVSVYESNITTLDWCAALPDRITRIDISDCPNIQDCTPLLKMKGLKCLYCPAVLCLPIVKRDAQRVLQELSDKGVKCEYGSSVLWY
;
A
#
# COMPACT_ATOMS: atom_id res chain seq x y z
N MET A 1 -104.52 -41.31 145.31
CA MET A 1 -104.64 -41.34 143.83
C MET A 1 -104.11 -40.06 143.14
N PHE A 2 -103.24 -39.25 143.77
CA PHE A 2 -102.64 -38.03 143.17
C PHE A 2 -101.12 -38.11 142.93
N CYS A 3 -100.46 -39.24 143.21
CA CYS A 3 -99.01 -39.40 143.01
C CYS A 3 -98.60 -39.82 141.59
N SER A 4 -99.51 -40.17 140.67
CA SER A 4 -99.15 -40.70 139.34
C SER A 4 -99.07 -39.64 138.23
N LEU A 5 -99.81 -38.53 138.31
CA LEU A 5 -99.74 -37.45 137.29
C LEU A 5 -98.50 -36.56 137.42
N SER A 6 -98.01 -36.36 138.65
CA SER A 6 -96.81 -35.54 138.89
C SER A 6 -95.54 -36.20 138.33
N LEU A 7 -95.47 -37.53 138.39
CA LEU A 7 -94.34 -38.29 137.84
C LEU A 7 -94.32 -38.26 136.30
N ILE A 8 -95.48 -38.28 135.64
CA ILE A 8 -95.58 -38.27 134.18
C ILE A 8 -95.24 -36.88 133.61
N LEU A 9 -95.69 -35.80 134.25
CA LEU A 9 -95.34 -34.42 133.87
C LEU A 9 -93.86 -34.11 134.10
N PHE A 10 -93.26 -34.65 135.18
CA PHE A 10 -91.83 -34.50 135.45
C PHE A 10 -90.97 -35.23 134.40
N ILE A 11 -91.36 -36.46 134.02
CA ILE A 11 -90.66 -37.22 132.96
C ILE A 11 -90.83 -36.55 131.59
N PHE A 12 -91.98 -35.95 131.28
CA PHE A 12 -92.18 -35.22 130.02
C PHE A 12 -91.40 -33.90 129.97
N ALA A 13 -91.33 -33.16 131.08
CA ALA A 13 -90.53 -31.95 131.19
C ALA A 13 -89.03 -32.25 131.12
N GLU A 14 -88.55 -33.32 131.77
CA GLU A 14 -87.17 -33.80 131.59
C GLU A 14 -86.90 -34.23 130.15
N LYS A 15 -87.82 -34.95 129.49
CA LYS A 15 -87.64 -35.35 128.09
C LYS A 15 -87.67 -34.17 127.12
N LEU A 16 -88.53 -33.17 127.31
CA LEU A 16 -88.55 -31.95 126.49
C LEU A 16 -87.31 -31.08 126.73
N TYR A 17 -86.88 -30.94 127.99
CA TYR A 17 -85.64 -30.25 128.32
C TYR A 17 -84.41 -30.97 127.78
N PHE A 18 -84.40 -32.30 127.82
CA PHE A 18 -83.35 -33.13 127.24
C PHE A 18 -83.35 -33.02 125.71
N LEU A 19 -84.50 -33.08 125.04
CA LEU A 19 -84.60 -32.93 123.58
C LEU A 19 -84.22 -31.51 123.13
N TYR A 20 -84.65 -30.46 123.85
CA TYR A 20 -84.26 -29.08 123.54
C TYR A 20 -82.76 -28.84 123.83
N SER A 21 -82.22 -29.39 124.92
CA SER A 21 -80.79 -29.34 125.22
C SER A 21 -79.96 -30.10 124.19
N LEU A 22 -80.44 -31.26 123.72
CA LEU A 22 -79.79 -32.05 122.69
C LEU A 22 -79.86 -31.36 121.33
N GLN A 23 -80.98 -30.73 120.99
CA GLN A 23 -81.16 -30.00 119.72
C GLN A 23 -80.34 -28.70 119.70
N VAL A 24 -80.26 -27.97 120.82
CA VAL A 24 -79.36 -26.82 120.97
C VAL A 24 -77.90 -27.26 120.89
N ARG A 25 -77.52 -28.39 121.50
CA ARG A 25 -76.16 -28.94 121.38
C ARG A 25 -75.85 -29.44 119.97
N LEU A 26 -76.80 -30.06 119.26
CA LEU A 26 -76.63 -30.45 117.86
C LEU A 26 -76.46 -29.23 116.97
N HIS A 27 -77.33 -28.23 117.10
CA HIS A 27 -77.23 -27.01 116.30
C HIS A 27 -75.99 -26.18 116.64
N MET A 28 -75.57 -26.14 117.92
CA MET A 28 -74.27 -25.57 118.31
C MET A 28 -73.09 -26.38 117.76
N SER A 29 -73.18 -27.71 117.75
CA SER A 29 -72.13 -28.57 117.19
C SER A 29 -72.00 -28.37 115.68
N ASP A 30 -73.12 -28.27 114.95
CA ASP A 30 -73.13 -28.04 113.51
C ASP A 30 -72.67 -26.63 113.16
N THR A 31 -73.06 -25.62 113.94
CA THR A 31 -72.61 -24.23 113.75
C THR A 31 -71.15 -24.03 114.14
N VAL A 32 -70.66 -24.68 115.20
CA VAL A 32 -69.23 -24.67 115.57
C VAL A 32 -68.40 -25.43 114.52
N SER A 33 -68.88 -26.58 114.03
CA SER A 33 -68.23 -27.33 112.95
C SER A 33 -68.13 -26.49 111.67
N ALA A 34 -69.24 -25.85 111.25
CA ALA A 34 -69.25 -24.94 110.10
C ALA A 34 -68.33 -23.71 110.30
N ALA A 35 -68.31 -23.13 111.50
CA ALA A 35 -67.42 -22.02 111.82
C ALA A 35 -65.93 -22.43 111.77
N THR A 36 -65.58 -23.62 112.27
CA THR A 36 -64.21 -24.14 112.18
C THR A 36 -63.78 -24.44 110.74
N ALA A 37 -64.68 -24.97 109.91
CA ALA A 37 -64.41 -25.21 108.49
C ALA A 37 -64.18 -23.90 107.73
N LEU A 38 -65.01 -22.87 107.98
CA LEU A 38 -64.84 -21.53 107.41
C LEU A 38 -63.54 -20.86 107.88
N GLN A 39 -63.14 -21.05 109.14
CA GLN A 39 -61.89 -20.51 109.66
C GLN A 39 -60.66 -21.16 109.01
N GLU A 40 -60.72 -22.47 108.78
CA GLU A 40 -59.68 -23.21 108.06
C GLU A 40 -59.61 -22.83 106.57
N GLU A 41 -60.76 -22.62 105.92
CA GLU A 41 -60.81 -22.12 104.55
C GLU A 41 -60.25 -20.69 104.44
N ASN A 42 -60.60 -19.80 105.36
CA ASN A 42 -60.01 -18.46 105.42
C ASN A 42 -58.49 -18.51 105.63
N ARG A 43 -57.98 -19.45 106.44
CA ARG A 43 -56.53 -19.65 106.60
C ARG A 43 -55.88 -20.05 105.27
N LYS A 44 -56.45 -21.02 104.56
CA LYS A 44 -55.96 -21.47 103.24
C LYS A 44 -56.03 -20.36 102.18
N LEU A 45 -57.11 -19.58 102.16
CA LEU A 45 -57.25 -18.44 101.27
C LEU A 45 -56.20 -17.37 101.58
N GLN A 46 -55.91 -17.11 102.86
CA GLN A 46 -54.87 -16.17 103.26
C GLN A 46 -53.47 -16.64 102.80
N GLU A 47 -53.17 -17.93 102.97
CA GLU A 47 -51.93 -18.54 102.47
C GLU A 47 -51.82 -18.38 100.95
N ARG A 48 -52.90 -18.69 100.22
CA ARG A 48 -52.92 -18.53 98.75
C ARG A 48 -52.77 -17.08 98.32
N VAL A 49 -53.36 -16.14 99.05
CA VAL A 49 -53.20 -14.70 98.80
C VAL A 49 -51.75 -14.28 99.01
N ASN A 50 -51.08 -14.79 100.04
CA ASN A 50 -49.65 -14.51 100.28
C ASN A 50 -48.77 -15.09 99.16
N GLU A 51 -49.00 -16.35 98.75
CA GLU A 51 -48.29 -16.97 97.62
C GLU A 51 -48.44 -16.16 96.33
N LEU A 52 -49.66 -15.74 96.00
CA LEU A 52 -49.94 -14.93 94.81
C LEU A 52 -49.31 -13.53 94.92
N MET A 53 -49.18 -12.98 96.12
CA MET A 53 -48.51 -11.71 96.35
C MET A 53 -47.00 -11.84 96.11
N ASP A 54 -46.38 -12.91 96.60
CA ASP A 54 -44.96 -13.19 96.37
C ASP A 54 -44.67 -13.45 94.88
N GLU A 55 -45.51 -14.24 94.22
CA GLU A 55 -45.43 -14.49 92.78
C GLU A 55 -45.56 -13.18 92.00
N LYS A 56 -46.54 -12.33 92.34
CA LYS A 56 -46.70 -11.00 91.73
C LYS A 56 -45.47 -10.13 91.93
N MET A 57 -44.85 -10.15 93.11
CA MET A 57 -43.62 -9.38 93.38
C MET A 57 -42.44 -9.89 92.54
N ALA A 58 -42.30 -11.21 92.37
CA ALA A 58 -41.29 -11.80 91.49
C ALA A 58 -41.49 -11.36 90.02
N TRP A 59 -42.74 -11.42 89.51
CA TRP A 59 -43.07 -10.93 88.17
C TRP A 59 -42.80 -9.44 87.97
N VAL A 60 -43.01 -8.62 89.01
CA VAL A 60 -42.72 -7.18 88.94
C VAL A 60 -41.22 -6.94 88.82
N GLU A 61 -40.40 -7.68 89.58
CA GLU A 61 -38.94 -7.54 89.50
C GLU A 61 -38.40 -8.05 88.16
N GLU A 62 -38.86 -9.21 87.68
CA GLU A 62 -38.49 -9.74 86.36
C GLU A 62 -38.91 -8.79 85.22
N LYS A 63 -40.10 -8.20 85.32
CA LYS A 63 -40.53 -7.19 84.35
C LYS A 63 -39.59 -5.97 84.34
N LYS A 64 -39.09 -5.56 85.51
CA LYS A 64 -38.17 -4.43 85.64
C LYS A 64 -36.80 -4.77 85.05
N THR A 65 -36.26 -5.96 85.31
CA THR A 65 -34.98 -6.40 84.71
C THR A 65 -35.09 -6.48 83.18
N LEU A 66 -36.17 -7.05 82.65
CA LEU A 66 -36.41 -7.08 81.20
C LEU A 66 -36.59 -5.69 80.58
N GLN A 67 -37.14 -4.72 81.32
CA GLN A 67 -37.23 -3.33 80.87
C GLN A 67 -35.86 -2.67 80.80
N ASP A 68 -34.99 -2.92 81.79
CA ASP A 68 -33.63 -2.40 81.82
C ASP A 68 -32.78 -3.02 80.69
N GLU A 69 -32.84 -4.34 80.49
CA GLU A 69 -32.17 -5.03 79.38
C GLU A 69 -32.66 -4.52 78.01
N ASN A 70 -33.97 -4.29 77.84
CA ASN A 70 -34.50 -3.70 76.61
C ASN A 70 -34.01 -2.28 76.37
N ARG A 71 -33.77 -1.49 77.43
CA ARG A 71 -33.18 -0.15 77.30
C ARG A 71 -31.73 -0.25 76.83
N GLU A 72 -30.92 -1.09 77.48
CA GLU A 72 -29.51 -1.28 77.11
C GLU A 72 -29.35 -1.82 75.68
N LEU A 73 -30.22 -2.75 75.26
CA LEU A 73 -30.21 -3.27 73.89
C LEU A 73 -30.54 -2.20 72.85
N ARG A 74 -31.43 -1.26 73.19
CA ARG A 74 -31.75 -0.12 72.30
C ARG A 74 -30.57 0.83 72.19
N GLU A 75 -29.93 1.16 73.32
CA GLU A 75 -28.74 2.02 73.34
C GLU A 75 -27.61 1.41 72.49
N LYS A 76 -27.31 0.12 72.67
CA LYS A 76 -26.33 -0.61 71.84
C LYS A 76 -26.72 -0.67 70.36
N TYR A 77 -28.01 -0.80 70.06
CA TYR A 77 -28.48 -0.79 68.67
C TYR A 77 -28.29 0.59 68.03
N ASP A 78 -28.58 1.67 68.76
CA ASP A 78 -28.42 3.04 68.27
C ASP A 78 -26.93 3.41 68.09
N GLU A 79 -26.05 2.97 69.01
CA GLU A 79 -24.60 3.09 68.87
C GLU A 79 -24.08 2.35 67.63
N LEU A 80 -24.42 1.06 67.51
CA LEU A 80 -24.01 0.24 66.36
C LEU A 80 -24.52 0.80 65.03
N LYS A 81 -25.75 1.36 65.03
CA LYS A 81 -26.31 2.01 63.85
C LYS A 81 -25.52 3.26 63.47
N THR A 82 -25.07 4.05 64.45
CA THR A 82 -24.25 5.24 64.22
C THR A 82 -22.89 4.86 63.64
N GLU A 83 -22.20 3.86 64.23
CA GLU A 83 -20.93 3.35 63.70
C GLU A 83 -21.07 2.78 62.28
N TYR A 84 -22.18 2.09 62.00
CA TYR A 84 -22.48 1.59 60.67
C TYR A 84 -22.66 2.72 59.65
N ASP A 85 -23.42 3.77 60.02
CA ASP A 85 -23.65 4.92 59.15
C ASP A 85 -22.36 5.71 58.87
N GLU A 86 -21.47 5.85 59.87
CA GLU A 86 -20.13 6.44 59.71
C GLU A 86 -19.25 5.62 58.76
N LEU A 87 -19.20 4.30 58.93
CA LEU A 87 -18.42 3.41 58.07
C LEU A 87 -18.92 3.43 56.61
N VAL A 88 -20.24 3.53 56.41
CA VAL A 88 -20.85 3.66 55.08
C VAL A 88 -20.46 5.00 54.43
N ALA A 89 -20.36 6.08 55.20
CA ALA A 89 -19.89 7.37 54.71
C ALA A 89 -18.41 7.32 54.30
N GLU A 90 -17.53 6.78 55.16
CA GLU A 90 -16.11 6.62 54.83
C GLU A 90 -15.88 5.76 53.58
N HIS A 91 -16.62 4.66 53.44
CA HIS A 91 -16.52 3.81 52.25
C HIS A 91 -16.96 4.56 50.98
N ARG A 92 -17.97 5.44 51.08
CA ARG A 92 -18.38 6.28 49.95
C ARG A 92 -17.26 7.23 49.55
N ASP A 93 -16.67 7.94 50.51
CA ASP A 93 -15.58 8.89 50.26
C ASP A 93 -14.37 8.19 49.62
N TYR A 94 -13.96 7.04 50.16
CA TYR A 94 -12.89 6.22 49.57
C TYR A 94 -13.20 5.79 48.13
N THR A 95 -14.46 5.42 47.86
CA THR A 95 -14.88 5.03 46.51
C THR A 95 -14.80 6.21 45.54
N GLU A 96 -15.17 7.42 45.98
CA GLU A 96 -15.09 8.64 45.18
C GLU A 96 -13.62 9.01 44.89
N GLU A 97 -12.74 8.97 45.88
CA GLU A 97 -11.30 9.20 45.69
C GLU A 97 -10.68 8.20 44.71
N MET A 98 -11.05 6.92 44.81
CA MET A 98 -10.58 5.88 43.89
C MET A 98 -11.06 6.12 42.45
N VAL A 99 -12.27 6.64 42.27
CA VAL A 99 -12.79 7.01 40.95
C VAL A 99 -12.01 8.19 40.37
N ASP A 100 -11.70 9.20 41.18
CA ASP A 100 -10.90 10.37 40.75
C ASP A 100 -9.48 9.94 40.33
N VAL A 101 -8.79 9.16 41.16
CA VAL A 101 -7.45 8.63 40.86
C VAL A 101 -7.46 7.81 39.57
N ASN A 102 -8.45 6.95 39.38
CA ASN A 102 -8.57 6.14 38.16
C ASN A 102 -8.81 7.03 36.93
N THR A 103 -9.60 8.10 37.08
CA THR A 103 -9.86 9.07 36.01
C THR A 103 -8.57 9.81 35.62
N ARG A 104 -7.79 10.27 36.61
CA ARG A 104 -6.49 10.93 36.38
C ARG A 104 -5.49 10.01 35.69
N LEU A 105 -5.33 8.77 36.18
CA LEU A 105 -4.42 7.79 35.58
C LEU A 105 -4.80 7.46 34.14
N LYS A 106 -6.09 7.38 33.83
CA LYS A 106 -6.56 7.18 32.44
C LYS A 106 -6.21 8.36 31.54
N ALA A 107 -6.31 9.60 32.05
CA ALA A 107 -5.96 10.80 31.30
C ALA A 107 -4.44 10.85 31.02
N GLU A 108 -3.61 10.66 32.05
CA GLU A 108 -2.14 10.63 31.93
C GLU A 108 -1.67 9.53 30.96
N LEU A 109 -2.28 8.35 31.03
CA LEU A 109 -1.98 7.25 30.11
C LEU A 109 -2.40 7.57 28.67
N GLY A 110 -3.48 8.33 28.48
CA GLY A 110 -3.90 8.84 27.18
C GLY A 110 -2.90 9.83 26.59
N GLU A 111 -2.44 10.78 27.39
CA GLU A 111 -1.42 11.77 27.01
C GLU A 111 -0.10 11.11 26.64
N ALA A 112 0.42 10.22 27.49
CA ALA A 112 1.67 9.50 27.22
C ALA A 112 1.61 8.64 25.94
N ARG A 113 0.44 8.08 25.59
CA ARG A 113 0.23 7.37 24.32
C ARG A 113 0.22 8.30 23.12
N SER A 114 -0.34 9.49 23.27
CA SER A 114 -0.30 10.52 22.23
C SER A 114 1.14 10.97 21.96
N ASP A 115 1.90 11.28 23.01
CA ASP A 115 3.31 11.68 22.91
C ASP A 115 4.17 10.60 22.25
N LEU A 116 3.97 9.33 22.64
CA LEU A 116 4.69 8.21 22.05
C LEU A 116 4.38 8.05 20.55
N THR A 117 3.16 8.36 20.13
CA THR A 117 2.76 8.32 18.72
C THR A 117 3.44 9.44 17.93
N ALA A 118 3.43 10.67 18.45
CA ALA A 118 4.15 11.79 17.85
C ALA A 118 5.65 11.53 17.72
N LEU A 119 6.29 10.98 18.77
CA LEU A 119 7.70 10.60 18.72
C LEU A 119 8.00 9.57 17.63
N ARG A 120 7.13 8.57 17.44
CA ARG A 120 7.29 7.58 16.38
C ARG A 120 7.20 8.19 14.98
N GLU A 121 6.31 9.14 14.78
CA GLU A 121 6.18 9.87 13.51
C GLU A 121 7.46 10.68 13.23
N THR A 122 7.95 11.44 14.22
CA THR A 122 9.19 12.21 14.06
C THR A 122 10.41 11.33 13.77
N LEU A 123 10.51 10.15 14.39
CA LEU A 123 11.61 9.22 14.13
C LEU A 123 11.53 8.63 12.71
N ALA A 124 10.33 8.34 12.22
CA ALA A 124 10.15 7.84 10.86
C ALA A 124 10.54 8.89 9.80
N GLU A 125 10.23 10.16 10.04
CA GLU A 125 10.67 11.27 9.20
C GLU A 125 12.20 11.43 9.20
N GLU A 126 12.84 11.32 10.36
CA GLU A 126 14.31 11.39 10.47
C GLU A 126 15.00 10.21 9.76
N GLU A 127 14.49 8.99 9.92
CA GLU A 127 15.00 7.82 9.21
C GLU A 127 14.89 7.96 7.69
N GLU A 128 13.80 8.54 7.18
CA GLU A 128 13.63 8.79 5.74
C GLU A 128 14.64 9.83 5.25
N LEU A 129 14.84 10.92 5.98
CA LEU A 129 15.84 11.93 5.64
C LEU A 129 17.25 11.34 5.60
N ILE A 130 17.60 10.47 6.55
CA ILE A 130 18.90 9.77 6.55
C ILE A 130 19.02 8.86 5.32
N ARG A 131 17.97 8.11 4.95
CA ARG A 131 17.96 7.29 3.74
C ARG A 131 18.20 8.14 2.48
N GLU A 132 17.50 9.26 2.33
CA GLU A 132 17.69 10.19 1.22
C GLU A 132 19.12 10.77 1.17
N MET A 133 19.66 11.17 2.31
CA MET A 133 21.02 11.70 2.43
C MET A 133 22.09 10.64 2.08
N CYS A 134 21.91 9.38 2.48
CA CYS A 134 22.82 8.29 2.12
C CYS A 134 22.83 8.03 0.61
N VAL A 135 21.65 7.96 -0.03
CA VAL A 135 21.54 7.74 -1.48
C VAL A 135 22.20 8.88 -2.26
N THR A 136 21.98 10.13 -1.87
CA THR A 136 22.59 11.29 -2.54
C THR A 136 24.12 11.29 -2.41
N LYS A 137 24.65 10.99 -1.21
CA LYS A 137 26.10 10.90 -0.99
C LYS A 137 26.76 9.79 -1.81
N GLU A 138 26.16 8.60 -1.84
CA GLU A 138 26.66 7.48 -2.66
C GLU A 138 26.67 7.85 -4.16
N MET A 139 25.62 8.53 -4.62
CA MET A 139 25.56 9.04 -5.99
C MET A 139 26.66 10.06 -6.27
N ASP A 140 26.89 11.03 -5.37
CA ASP A 140 27.94 12.03 -5.52
C ASP A 140 29.35 11.42 -5.53
N ASP A 141 29.60 10.44 -4.66
CA ASP A 141 30.87 9.70 -4.62
C ASP A 141 31.12 8.92 -5.93
N LEU A 142 30.07 8.30 -6.49
CA LEU A 142 30.15 7.63 -7.80
C LEU A 142 30.42 8.64 -8.94
N ARG A 143 29.74 9.79 -8.92
CA ARG A 143 29.95 10.86 -9.92
C ARG A 143 31.37 11.41 -9.86
N LEU A 144 31.91 11.62 -8.66
CA LEU A 144 33.29 12.06 -8.46
C LEU A 144 34.26 11.02 -9.01
N CYS A 145 34.09 9.75 -8.66
CA CYS A 145 34.94 8.65 -9.11
C CYS A 145 34.93 8.49 -10.65
N LEU A 146 33.75 8.61 -11.28
CA LEU A 146 33.62 8.60 -12.74
C LEU A 146 34.36 9.78 -13.38
N THR A 147 34.22 10.97 -12.79
CA THR A 147 34.90 12.17 -13.25
C THR A 147 36.41 12.00 -13.17
N GLU A 148 36.95 11.56 -12.03
CA GLU A 148 38.39 11.36 -11.86
C GLU A 148 38.97 10.31 -12.81
N LYS A 149 38.25 9.19 -13.01
CA LYS A 149 38.76 8.09 -13.83
C LYS A 149 38.61 8.34 -15.32
N CYS A 150 37.52 8.99 -15.74
CA CYS A 150 37.11 9.01 -17.15
C CYS A 150 37.16 10.40 -17.78
N TYR A 151 37.21 11.48 -17.00
CA TYR A 151 37.26 12.83 -17.56
C TYR A 151 38.69 13.21 -17.98
N ALA A 152 38.90 13.42 -19.26
CA ALA A 152 40.18 13.90 -19.78
C ALA A 152 40.23 15.43 -19.67
N ARG A 153 40.90 15.94 -18.62
CA ARG A 153 41.07 17.39 -18.37
C ARG A 153 41.63 18.15 -19.57
N MET A 154 42.49 17.52 -20.37
CA MET A 154 43.11 18.13 -21.54
C MET A 154 42.13 18.42 -22.68
N THR A 155 41.10 17.58 -22.85
CA THR A 155 40.10 17.72 -23.92
C THR A 155 38.78 18.30 -23.43
N GLY A 156 38.59 18.39 -22.11
CA GLY A 156 37.32 18.79 -21.50
C GLY A 156 36.20 17.80 -21.77
N GLN A 157 36.53 16.52 -21.99
CA GLN A 157 35.61 15.50 -22.47
C GLN A 157 35.83 14.18 -21.75
N PHE A 158 34.77 13.39 -21.59
CA PHE A 158 34.87 12.04 -21.04
C PHE A 158 35.43 11.04 -22.05
N ASP A 159 36.31 10.13 -21.63
CA ASP A 159 36.58 8.91 -22.39
C ASP A 159 35.38 7.98 -22.25
N LEU A 160 34.50 8.03 -23.25
CA LEU A 160 33.23 7.29 -23.26
C LEU A 160 33.43 5.78 -23.22
N PHE A 161 34.53 5.26 -23.77
CA PHE A 161 34.83 3.82 -23.76
C PHE A 161 35.30 3.37 -22.38
N LYS A 162 36.22 4.14 -21.79
CA LYS A 162 36.68 3.91 -20.42
C LYS A 162 35.52 4.01 -19.44
N MET A 163 34.66 5.01 -19.61
CA MET A 163 33.46 5.20 -18.81
C MET A 163 32.49 4.03 -18.94
N PHE A 164 32.15 3.61 -20.16
CA PHE A 164 31.26 2.47 -20.39
C PHE A 164 31.77 1.20 -19.69
N LYS A 165 33.05 0.88 -19.90
CA LYS A 165 33.68 -0.29 -19.30
C LYS A 165 33.63 -0.22 -17.77
N TYR A 166 33.99 0.93 -17.20
CA TYR A 166 33.96 1.15 -15.76
C TYR A 166 32.55 1.01 -15.18
N CYS A 167 31.55 1.65 -15.80
CA CYS A 167 30.17 1.57 -15.36
C CYS A 167 29.63 0.15 -15.40
N LYS A 168 29.99 -0.62 -16.45
CA LYS A 168 29.57 -2.01 -16.58
C LYS A 168 30.21 -2.92 -15.53
N GLU A 169 31.51 -2.76 -15.28
CA GLU A 169 32.24 -3.52 -14.25
C GLU A 169 31.73 -3.25 -12.83
N ASN A 170 31.20 -2.05 -12.57
CA ASN A 170 30.74 -1.61 -11.25
C ASN A 170 29.20 -1.49 -11.16
N CYS A 171 28.46 -2.00 -12.14
CA CYS A 171 27.00 -1.95 -12.21
C CYS A 171 26.39 -0.55 -11.95
N ILE A 172 27.05 0.51 -12.44
CA ILE A 172 26.61 1.89 -12.23
C ILE A 172 25.30 2.15 -13.00
N SER A 173 24.32 2.74 -12.32
CA SER A 173 23.01 3.01 -12.90
C SER A 173 23.08 4.03 -14.05
N ALA A 174 22.22 3.86 -15.05
CA ALA A 174 22.13 4.77 -16.20
C ALA A 174 21.79 6.22 -15.78
N HIS A 175 21.11 6.40 -14.64
CA HIS A 175 20.83 7.72 -14.07
C HIS A 175 22.11 8.46 -13.68
N VAL A 176 22.99 7.83 -12.91
CA VAL A 176 24.29 8.40 -12.50
C VAL A 176 25.17 8.71 -13.71
N ILE A 177 25.17 7.81 -14.71
CA ILE A 177 25.87 8.01 -15.99
C ILE A 177 25.38 9.28 -16.69
N LYS A 178 24.05 9.43 -16.81
CA LYS A 178 23.41 10.58 -17.45
C LYS A 178 23.75 11.88 -16.73
N GLU A 179 23.63 11.93 -15.42
CA GLU A 179 23.99 13.12 -14.64
C GLU A 179 25.46 13.50 -14.79
N THR A 180 26.35 12.52 -14.83
CA THR A 180 27.80 12.76 -15.00
C THR A 180 28.09 13.29 -16.40
N LEU A 181 27.45 12.73 -17.44
CA LEU A 181 27.61 13.15 -18.82
C LEU A 181 26.93 14.49 -19.15
N ASN A 182 26.12 15.07 -18.25
CA ASN A 182 25.55 16.40 -18.45
C ASN A 182 26.64 17.49 -18.62
N SER A 183 27.80 17.29 -18.00
CA SER A 183 28.97 18.16 -18.14
C SER A 183 29.73 17.94 -19.45
N ASP A 184 29.44 16.87 -20.21
CA ASP A 184 30.05 16.64 -21.50
C ASP A 184 29.36 17.49 -22.57
N HIS A 185 30.11 18.41 -23.16
CA HIS A 185 29.58 19.38 -24.12
C HIS A 185 29.92 19.03 -25.57
N ARG A 186 30.33 17.79 -25.87
CA ARG A 186 30.63 17.41 -27.25
C ARG A 186 29.40 17.50 -28.13
N GLU A 187 29.54 18.17 -29.26
CA GLU A 187 28.51 18.19 -30.29
C GLU A 187 28.71 17.11 -31.35
N THR A 188 29.95 16.61 -31.47
CA THR A 188 30.31 15.55 -32.43
C THR A 188 31.04 14.42 -31.70
N LEU A 189 30.61 13.19 -31.95
CA LEU A 189 31.25 11.97 -31.46
C LEU A 189 31.88 11.19 -32.61
N THR A 190 33.20 11.02 -32.58
CA THR A 190 33.91 10.18 -33.55
C THR A 190 34.10 8.79 -32.97
N LEU A 191 33.40 7.80 -33.51
CA LEU A 191 33.50 6.40 -33.09
C LEU A 191 34.64 5.69 -33.83
N PRO A 192 35.51 4.94 -33.14
CA PRO A 192 36.61 4.23 -33.77
C PRO A 192 36.06 3.14 -34.69
N LYS A 193 36.72 2.90 -35.84
CA LYS A 193 36.36 1.83 -36.78
C LYS A 193 36.26 0.45 -36.11
N LYS A 194 37.09 0.23 -35.07
CA LYS A 194 37.13 -1.00 -34.28
C LYS A 194 36.24 -0.96 -33.03
N LEU A 195 35.10 -0.25 -33.08
CA LEU A 195 34.18 -0.12 -31.93
C LEU A 195 33.83 -1.47 -31.32
N LYS A 196 33.46 -2.45 -32.16
CA LYS A 196 33.12 -3.82 -31.71
C LYS A 196 34.25 -4.47 -30.91
N SER A 197 35.51 -4.24 -31.27
CA SER A 197 36.66 -4.75 -30.53
C SER A 197 36.89 -4.01 -29.21
N SER A 198 36.56 -2.71 -29.16
CA SER A 198 36.74 -1.88 -27.97
C SER A 198 35.67 -2.12 -26.90
N VAL A 199 34.40 -2.30 -27.28
CA VAL A 199 33.30 -2.50 -26.31
C VAL A 199 32.80 -3.94 -26.24
N GLY A 200 33.08 -4.76 -27.25
CA GLY A 200 32.50 -6.10 -27.42
C GLY A 200 31.22 -6.05 -28.25
N ASP A 201 31.06 -6.97 -29.21
CA ASP A 201 29.94 -6.96 -30.17
C ASP A 201 28.56 -6.97 -29.49
N ALA A 202 28.39 -7.80 -28.46
CA ALA A 202 27.17 -7.88 -27.66
C ALA A 202 26.83 -6.58 -26.90
N ASN A 203 27.85 -5.74 -26.63
CA ASN A 203 27.71 -4.55 -25.79
C ASN A 203 27.54 -3.26 -26.60
N VAL A 204 27.68 -3.31 -27.94
CA VAL A 204 27.55 -2.12 -28.79
C VAL A 204 26.18 -1.48 -28.60
N LYS A 205 25.12 -2.29 -28.55
CA LYS A 205 23.75 -1.82 -28.31
C LYS A 205 23.64 -1.03 -27.00
N GLU A 206 24.09 -1.63 -25.91
CA GLU A 206 24.05 -1.03 -24.57
C GLU A 206 24.88 0.25 -24.50
N PHE A 207 26.05 0.30 -25.16
CA PHE A 207 26.88 1.50 -25.24
C PHE A 207 26.12 2.69 -25.86
N PHE A 208 25.36 2.47 -26.93
CA PHE A 208 24.57 3.53 -27.55
C PHE A 208 23.39 3.96 -26.66
N GLU A 209 22.68 3.01 -26.06
CA GLU A 209 21.51 3.27 -25.22
C GLU A 209 21.87 3.97 -23.90
N THR A 210 23.05 3.70 -23.35
CA THR A 210 23.49 4.26 -22.06
C THR A 210 24.35 5.50 -22.24
N ILE A 211 25.46 5.41 -22.97
CA ILE A 211 26.48 6.46 -23.03
C ILE A 211 26.14 7.49 -24.09
N VAL A 212 25.84 7.06 -25.31
CA VAL A 212 25.61 7.99 -26.42
C VAL A 212 24.30 8.76 -26.23
N ALA A 213 23.24 8.09 -25.77
CA ALA A 213 21.96 8.73 -25.47
C ALA A 213 22.02 9.72 -24.28
N ALA A 214 22.99 9.56 -23.38
CA ALA A 214 23.19 10.43 -22.23
C ALA A 214 23.91 11.75 -22.56
N LEU A 215 24.44 11.93 -23.77
CA LEU A 215 25.14 13.14 -24.17
C LEU A 215 24.15 14.26 -24.54
N PRO A 216 24.01 15.32 -23.73
CA PRO A 216 22.91 16.28 -23.87
C PRO A 216 23.00 17.17 -25.10
N LYS A 217 24.22 17.37 -25.63
CA LYS A 217 24.51 18.30 -26.74
C LYS A 217 24.94 17.59 -28.01
N LEU A 218 24.86 16.26 -28.07
CA LEU A 218 25.32 15.50 -29.23
C LEU A 218 24.46 15.79 -30.46
N LYS A 219 25.07 16.43 -31.46
CA LYS A 219 24.43 16.78 -32.75
C LYS A 219 24.88 15.89 -33.89
N SER A 220 25.99 15.17 -33.76
CA SER A 220 26.56 14.41 -34.87
C SER A 220 27.42 13.23 -34.40
N ILE A 221 27.36 12.11 -35.13
CA ILE A 221 28.24 10.96 -34.93
C ILE A 221 28.97 10.71 -36.24
N THR A 222 30.28 10.49 -36.17
CA THR A 222 31.13 10.16 -37.31
C THR A 222 31.94 8.91 -37.00
N GLY A 223 32.49 8.25 -38.02
CA GLY A 223 33.19 6.97 -37.85
C GLY A 223 32.23 5.78 -37.90
N TYR A 224 32.38 4.81 -36.99
CA TYR A 224 31.48 3.64 -36.92
C TYR A 224 30.02 4.10 -36.68
N PRO A 225 29.00 3.54 -37.35
CA PRO A 225 29.06 2.38 -38.25
C PRO A 225 29.45 2.73 -39.69
N GLU A 226 29.88 1.71 -40.44
CA GLU A 226 30.30 1.77 -41.85
C GLU A 226 29.11 1.99 -42.81
N GLY A 227 28.34 3.05 -42.59
CA GLY A 227 27.28 3.47 -43.52
C GLY A 227 25.93 3.72 -42.87
N VAL A 228 25.06 4.34 -43.66
CA VAL A 228 23.73 4.79 -43.22
C VAL A 228 22.80 3.61 -42.89
N VAL A 229 22.95 2.50 -43.61
CA VAL A 229 22.16 1.28 -43.41
C VAL A 229 22.36 0.72 -42.01
N TYR A 230 23.61 0.59 -41.58
CA TYR A 230 23.91 0.13 -40.23
C TYR A 230 23.39 1.10 -39.15
N CYS A 231 23.51 2.42 -39.37
CA CYS A 231 22.96 3.40 -38.43
C CYS A 231 21.43 3.27 -38.31
N TYR A 232 20.73 3.06 -39.44
CA TYR A 232 19.30 2.80 -39.46
C TYR A 232 18.91 1.47 -38.76
N VAL A 233 19.68 0.40 -38.97
CA VAL A 233 19.42 -0.89 -38.30
C VAL A 233 19.48 -0.71 -36.77
N ILE A 234 20.45 0.06 -36.27
CA ILE A 234 20.58 0.36 -34.84
C ILE A 234 19.40 1.22 -34.37
N TYR A 235 18.98 2.21 -35.17
CA TYR A 235 17.80 3.04 -34.89
C TYR A 235 16.52 2.19 -34.77
N ARG A 236 16.29 1.30 -35.74
CA ARG A 236 15.10 0.44 -35.77
C ARG A 236 15.03 -0.57 -34.63
N LYS A 237 16.17 -0.93 -34.05
CA LYS A 237 16.24 -1.76 -32.84
C LYS A 237 15.97 -0.98 -31.54
N GLY A 238 15.67 0.32 -31.64
CA GLY A 238 15.47 1.21 -30.50
C GLY A 238 16.77 1.69 -29.85
N SER A 239 17.93 1.32 -30.41
CA SER A 239 19.22 1.52 -29.74
C SER A 239 19.83 2.89 -29.97
N VAL A 240 19.34 3.64 -30.96
CA VAL A 240 19.62 5.07 -31.09
C VAL A 240 18.31 5.83 -31.37
N ALA A 241 18.20 7.04 -30.84
CA ALA A 241 17.06 7.91 -31.11
C ALA A 241 17.05 8.38 -32.58
N LEU A 242 15.87 8.73 -33.10
CA LEU A 242 15.73 9.28 -34.46
C LEU A 242 16.56 10.56 -34.66
N SER A 243 16.75 11.36 -33.60
CA SER A 243 17.62 12.55 -33.63
C SER A 243 19.07 12.20 -33.98
N VAL A 244 19.58 11.06 -33.47
CA VAL A 244 20.94 10.58 -33.76
C VAL A 244 21.05 10.08 -35.21
N LEU A 245 20.05 9.37 -35.71
CA LEU A 245 20.00 8.98 -37.13
C LEU A 245 19.96 10.21 -38.05
N LYS A 246 19.12 11.20 -37.73
CA LYS A 246 19.00 12.46 -38.47
C LYS A 246 20.32 13.23 -38.48
N ALA A 247 20.96 13.33 -37.33
CA ALA A 247 22.29 13.89 -37.15
C ALA A 247 23.33 13.21 -38.04
N TYR A 248 23.41 11.88 -38.01
CA TYR A 248 24.33 11.11 -38.86
C TYR A 248 24.08 11.36 -40.35
N CYS A 249 22.81 11.31 -40.78
CA CYS A 249 22.43 11.54 -42.18
C CYS A 249 22.76 12.97 -42.65
N SER A 250 22.61 13.97 -41.79
CA SER A 250 22.87 15.39 -42.14
C SER A 250 24.33 15.68 -42.51
N ASN A 251 25.27 14.84 -42.08
CA ASN A 251 26.69 14.97 -42.40
C ASN A 251 27.05 14.45 -43.80
N ILE A 252 26.13 13.77 -44.49
CA ILE A 252 26.39 13.15 -45.79
C ILE A 252 26.16 14.18 -46.90
N LYS A 253 27.26 14.61 -47.51
CA LYS A 253 27.29 15.63 -48.57
C LYS A 253 27.26 15.04 -49.99
N ALA A 254 26.87 13.78 -50.14
CA ALA A 254 26.86 13.09 -51.43
C ALA A 254 25.60 13.47 -52.23
N ALA A 255 25.78 13.81 -53.50
CA ALA A 255 24.66 14.12 -54.42
C ALA A 255 23.86 12.87 -54.83
N GLY A 256 24.43 11.68 -54.66
CA GLY A 256 23.81 10.41 -54.94
C GLY A 256 23.94 9.44 -53.77
N TYR A 257 22.91 8.62 -53.58
CA TYR A 257 22.87 7.55 -52.59
C TYR A 257 22.73 6.21 -53.32
N LYS A 258 23.68 5.28 -53.11
CA LYS A 258 23.63 3.93 -53.66
C LYS A 258 23.36 2.96 -52.51
N LEU A 259 22.30 2.17 -52.65
CA LEU A 259 22.00 1.03 -51.79
C LEU A 259 22.49 -0.24 -52.48
N THR A 260 23.53 -0.85 -51.93
CA THR A 260 24.17 -2.05 -52.47
C THR A 260 23.42 -3.33 -52.10
N GLN A 261 23.68 -4.43 -52.81
CA GLN A 261 23.08 -5.73 -52.46
C GLN A 261 23.48 -6.22 -51.05
N ASP A 262 24.71 -5.94 -50.60
CA ASP A 262 25.15 -6.30 -49.25
C ASP A 262 24.39 -5.53 -48.16
N GLU A 263 24.07 -4.27 -48.43
CA GLU A 263 23.21 -3.46 -47.56
C GLU A 263 21.76 -3.95 -47.56
N VAL A 264 21.23 -4.37 -48.72
CA VAL A 264 19.92 -5.03 -48.81
C VAL A 264 19.89 -6.32 -47.98
N ASN A 265 20.91 -7.17 -48.11
CA ASN A 265 21.06 -8.40 -47.33
C ASN A 265 21.13 -8.09 -45.82
N THR A 266 21.82 -7.00 -45.45
CA THR A 266 21.93 -6.54 -44.07
C THR A 266 20.58 -6.11 -43.49
N LEU A 267 19.79 -5.33 -44.23
CA LEU A 267 18.43 -4.93 -43.82
C LEU A 267 17.53 -6.15 -43.66
N GLN A 268 17.54 -7.06 -44.63
CA GLN A 268 16.72 -8.27 -44.61
C GLN A 268 17.09 -9.21 -43.45
N SER A 269 18.39 -9.40 -43.19
CA SER A 269 18.87 -10.19 -42.05
C SER A 269 18.46 -9.60 -40.70
N ALA A 270 18.24 -8.28 -40.65
CA ALA A 270 17.70 -7.58 -39.49
C ALA A 270 16.16 -7.59 -39.42
N GLY A 271 15.47 -8.25 -40.36
CA GLY A 271 14.01 -8.26 -40.46
C GLY A 271 13.40 -6.92 -40.89
N LEU A 272 14.19 -6.05 -41.53
CA LEU A 272 13.78 -4.71 -41.95
C LEU A 272 13.49 -4.69 -43.44
N SER A 273 12.51 -3.88 -43.85
CA SER A 273 12.19 -3.71 -45.27
C SER A 273 13.07 -2.62 -45.91
N VAL A 274 13.49 -2.87 -47.15
CA VAL A 274 14.19 -1.87 -47.98
C VAL A 274 13.30 -0.66 -48.23
N SER A 275 11.99 -0.89 -48.39
CA SER A 275 11.02 0.18 -48.63
C SER A 275 10.98 1.18 -47.48
N GLU A 276 10.79 0.67 -46.25
CA GLU A 276 10.78 1.48 -45.03
C GLU A 276 12.13 2.19 -44.79
N TYR A 277 13.24 1.50 -45.09
CA TYR A 277 14.58 2.09 -45.02
C TYR A 277 14.70 3.32 -45.92
N LEU A 278 14.43 3.18 -47.21
CA LEU A 278 14.59 4.26 -48.19
C LEU A 278 13.60 5.40 -47.92
N SER A 279 12.35 5.09 -47.57
CA SER A 279 11.36 6.11 -47.22
C SER A 279 11.72 6.89 -45.95
N THR A 280 12.45 6.27 -45.02
CA THR A 280 12.89 6.93 -43.79
C THR A 280 14.17 7.71 -43.97
N VAL A 281 15.17 7.11 -44.62
CA VAL A 281 16.53 7.65 -44.68
C VAL A 281 16.69 8.71 -45.75
N ILE A 282 16.14 8.52 -46.96
CA ILE A 282 16.35 9.48 -48.04
C ILE A 282 15.89 10.89 -47.66
N PRO A 283 14.72 11.10 -47.01
CA PRO A 283 14.34 12.42 -46.52
C PRO A 283 15.37 13.09 -45.60
N LEU A 284 16.12 12.31 -44.82
CA LEU A 284 17.14 12.79 -43.88
C LEU A 284 18.48 13.15 -44.56
N LEU A 285 18.65 12.85 -45.84
CA LEU A 285 19.85 13.15 -46.63
C LEU A 285 19.57 14.38 -47.53
N PRO A 286 19.81 15.62 -47.06
CA PRO A 286 19.34 16.83 -47.76
C PRO A 286 19.98 17.05 -49.13
N GLU A 287 21.25 16.65 -49.29
CA GLU A 287 22.03 16.86 -50.53
C GLU A 287 21.80 15.78 -51.59
N VAL A 288 21.15 14.66 -51.23
CA VAL A 288 20.91 13.56 -52.17
C VAL A 288 19.81 13.94 -53.15
N MET A 289 20.14 13.85 -54.44
CA MET A 289 19.22 14.08 -55.58
C MET A 289 19.06 12.83 -56.46
N SER A 290 19.88 11.80 -56.24
CA SER A 290 19.89 10.55 -57.00
C SER A 290 19.87 9.35 -56.07
N VAL A 291 18.99 8.38 -56.32
CA VAL A 291 18.97 7.11 -55.57
C VAL A 291 19.22 5.95 -56.55
N SER A 292 20.22 5.13 -56.25
CA SER A 292 20.55 3.93 -57.02
C SER A 292 20.37 2.70 -56.13
N VAL A 293 19.67 1.71 -56.65
CA VAL A 293 19.54 0.37 -56.09
C VAL A 293 20.14 -0.65 -57.07
N TYR A 294 21.07 -0.19 -57.92
CA TYR A 294 21.73 -0.94 -58.98
C TYR A 294 22.30 -2.29 -58.50
N GLU A 295 22.16 -3.32 -59.34
CA GLU A 295 22.60 -4.70 -59.06
C GLU A 295 22.02 -5.24 -57.74
N SER A 296 20.72 -5.03 -57.51
CA SER A 296 20.06 -5.55 -56.32
C SER A 296 18.86 -6.46 -56.62
N ASN A 297 18.53 -7.30 -55.65
CA ASN A 297 17.44 -8.26 -55.70
C ASN A 297 16.12 -7.70 -55.15
N ILE A 298 15.96 -6.38 -55.10
CA ILE A 298 14.71 -5.77 -54.64
C ILE A 298 13.55 -6.15 -55.58
N THR A 299 12.36 -6.30 -55.00
CA THR A 299 11.17 -6.76 -55.73
C THR A 299 10.14 -5.65 -55.93
N THR A 300 10.22 -4.56 -55.15
CA THR A 300 9.22 -3.48 -55.13
C THR A 300 9.84 -2.09 -55.21
N LEU A 301 9.06 -1.14 -55.73
CA LEU A 301 9.40 0.28 -55.86
C LEU A 301 8.44 1.18 -55.06
N ASP A 302 7.70 0.61 -54.12
CA ASP A 302 6.71 1.32 -53.28
C ASP A 302 7.29 2.51 -52.52
N TRP A 303 8.57 2.44 -52.14
CA TRP A 303 9.31 3.55 -51.51
C TRP A 303 9.45 4.79 -52.38
N CYS A 304 9.38 4.68 -53.72
CA CYS A 304 9.50 5.81 -54.63
C CYS A 304 8.45 6.89 -54.36
N ALA A 305 7.23 6.50 -53.96
CA ALA A 305 6.14 7.43 -53.68
C ALA A 305 6.38 8.29 -52.43
N ALA A 306 7.25 7.84 -51.51
CA ALA A 306 7.59 8.56 -50.28
C ALA A 306 8.84 9.44 -50.43
N LEU A 307 9.49 9.41 -51.60
CA LEU A 307 10.70 10.19 -51.82
C LEU A 307 10.40 11.69 -51.96
N PRO A 308 11.26 12.58 -51.43
CA PRO A 308 11.10 14.01 -51.61
C PRO A 308 11.24 14.43 -53.08
N ASP A 309 10.55 15.51 -53.48
CA ASP A 309 10.56 16.05 -54.85
C ASP A 309 11.96 16.48 -55.36
N ARG A 310 12.96 16.60 -54.47
CA ARG A 310 14.35 16.85 -54.87
C ARG A 310 15.03 15.65 -55.54
N ILE A 311 14.48 14.44 -55.38
CA ILE A 311 15.02 13.24 -56.00
C ILE A 311 14.62 13.26 -57.48
N THR A 312 15.62 13.53 -58.33
CA THR A 312 15.42 13.70 -59.76
C THR A 312 15.92 12.51 -60.57
N ARG A 313 16.69 11.60 -59.96
CA ARG A 313 17.26 10.44 -60.64
C ARG A 313 17.04 9.17 -59.83
N ILE A 314 16.51 8.14 -60.49
CA ILE A 314 16.39 6.79 -59.94
C ILE A 314 17.15 5.84 -60.86
N ASP A 315 17.97 4.98 -60.28
CA ASP A 315 18.68 3.93 -61.00
C ASP A 315 18.32 2.57 -60.42
N ILE A 316 17.61 1.79 -61.24
CA ILE A 316 17.15 0.43 -60.94
C ILE A 316 17.76 -0.57 -61.94
N SER A 317 18.85 -0.19 -62.62
CA SER A 317 19.49 -1.07 -63.60
C SER A 317 19.98 -2.34 -62.91
N ASP A 318 19.92 -3.45 -63.64
CA ASP A 318 20.27 -4.79 -63.15
C ASP A 318 19.54 -5.23 -61.86
N CYS A 319 18.28 -4.80 -61.72
CA CYS A 319 17.34 -5.31 -60.71
C CYS A 319 16.33 -6.28 -61.35
N PRO A 320 16.64 -7.58 -61.50
CA PRO A 320 15.84 -8.51 -62.32
C PRO A 320 14.45 -8.83 -61.75
N ASN A 321 14.26 -8.59 -60.44
CA ASN A 321 13.04 -8.99 -59.74
C ASN A 321 11.97 -7.89 -59.68
N ILE A 322 12.24 -6.68 -60.18
CA ILE A 322 11.26 -5.60 -60.24
C ILE A 322 10.23 -5.91 -61.32
N GLN A 323 8.97 -6.01 -60.90
CA GLN A 323 7.87 -6.37 -61.79
C GLN A 323 6.88 -5.23 -62.05
N ASP A 324 6.75 -4.34 -61.07
CA ASP A 324 5.80 -3.24 -61.06
C ASP A 324 6.54 -1.91 -60.96
N CYS A 325 6.46 -1.12 -62.03
CA CYS A 325 7.04 0.21 -62.12
C CYS A 325 6.02 1.33 -61.79
N THR A 326 4.75 1.01 -61.56
CA THR A 326 3.70 2.02 -61.31
C THR A 326 4.00 2.99 -60.16
N PRO A 327 4.74 2.62 -59.09
CA PRO A 327 5.11 3.60 -58.05
C PRO A 327 5.93 4.80 -58.56
N LEU A 328 6.70 4.64 -59.64
CA LEU A 328 7.50 5.72 -60.22
C LEU A 328 6.63 6.86 -60.76
N LEU A 329 5.40 6.56 -61.21
CA LEU A 329 4.45 7.57 -61.70
C LEU A 329 3.99 8.56 -60.62
N LYS A 330 4.19 8.21 -59.34
CA LYS A 330 3.83 9.05 -58.19
C LYS A 330 4.93 10.06 -57.85
N MET A 331 6.14 9.91 -58.40
CA MET A 331 7.25 10.83 -58.15
C MET A 331 7.09 12.11 -58.96
N LYS A 332 6.92 13.24 -58.28
CA LYS A 332 6.80 14.55 -58.95
C LYS A 332 8.14 15.09 -59.45
N GLY A 333 9.23 14.74 -58.75
CA GLY A 333 10.57 15.25 -59.02
C GLY A 333 11.36 14.49 -60.07
N LEU A 334 10.90 13.30 -60.49
CA LEU A 334 11.68 12.38 -61.32
C LEU A 334 11.96 13.00 -62.71
N LYS A 335 13.23 13.01 -63.12
CA LYS A 335 13.68 13.53 -64.43
C LYS A 335 14.49 12.52 -65.22
N CYS A 336 15.20 11.62 -64.56
CA CYS A 336 15.99 10.57 -65.20
C CYS A 336 15.72 9.23 -64.51
N LEU A 337 15.50 8.18 -65.30
CA LEU A 337 15.31 6.82 -64.83
C LEU A 337 16.25 5.89 -65.60
N TYR A 338 17.10 5.17 -64.88
CA TYR A 338 17.93 4.11 -65.45
C TYR A 338 17.25 2.76 -65.23
N CYS A 339 16.91 2.07 -66.31
CA CYS A 339 16.17 0.80 -66.29
C CYS A 339 17.02 -0.40 -66.71
N PRO A 340 16.72 -1.60 -66.17
CA PRO A 340 17.33 -2.83 -66.64
C PRO A 340 16.88 -3.14 -68.07
N ALA A 341 17.81 -3.60 -68.90
CA ALA A 341 17.55 -3.94 -70.31
C ALA A 341 16.44 -5.00 -70.48
N VAL A 342 16.24 -5.85 -69.47
CA VAL A 342 15.20 -6.90 -69.45
C VAL A 342 13.78 -6.31 -69.53
N LEU A 343 13.54 -5.10 -69.00
CA LEU A 343 12.23 -4.43 -69.12
C LEU A 343 11.92 -3.96 -70.55
N CYS A 344 12.91 -3.97 -71.45
CA CYS A 344 12.73 -3.63 -72.86
C CYS A 344 12.37 -4.85 -73.73
N LEU A 345 12.44 -6.06 -73.20
CA LEU A 345 12.14 -7.25 -73.98
C LEU A 345 10.63 -7.36 -74.23
N PRO A 346 10.15 -7.51 -75.48
CA PRO A 346 8.72 -7.54 -75.83
C PRO A 346 7.91 -8.63 -75.12
N ILE A 347 8.61 -9.63 -74.59
CA ILE A 347 8.06 -10.83 -73.97
C ILE A 347 7.75 -10.60 -72.48
N VAL A 348 8.38 -9.59 -71.85
CA VAL A 348 8.27 -9.36 -70.40
C VAL A 348 7.49 -8.08 -70.12
N LYS A 349 6.19 -8.28 -69.86
CA LYS A 349 5.24 -7.38 -69.15
C LYS A 349 4.90 -6.06 -69.86
N ARG A 350 3.83 -6.12 -70.68
CA ARG A 350 3.14 -4.95 -71.26
C ARG A 350 2.90 -3.81 -70.27
N ASP A 351 2.67 -4.13 -69.00
CA ASP A 351 2.41 -3.12 -67.96
C ASP A 351 3.64 -2.26 -67.63
N ALA A 352 4.85 -2.82 -67.61
CA ALA A 352 6.07 -2.05 -67.35
C ALA A 352 6.37 -1.09 -68.52
N GLN A 353 6.22 -1.56 -69.76
CA GLN A 353 6.37 -0.72 -70.96
C GLN A 353 5.36 0.42 -70.99
N ARG A 354 4.10 0.17 -70.62
CA ARG A 354 3.08 1.23 -70.51
C ARG A 354 3.50 2.30 -69.51
N VAL A 355 4.03 1.91 -68.35
CA VAL A 355 4.51 2.85 -67.34
C VAL A 355 5.72 3.66 -67.84
N LEU A 356 6.68 3.03 -68.51
CA LEU A 356 7.85 3.73 -69.07
C LEU A 356 7.45 4.73 -70.16
N GLN A 357 6.46 4.38 -71.00
CA GLN A 357 5.91 5.31 -71.98
C GLN A 357 5.23 6.50 -71.29
N GLU A 358 4.40 6.24 -70.28
CA GLU A 358 3.73 7.32 -69.52
C GLU A 358 4.74 8.24 -68.81
N LEU A 359 5.84 7.69 -68.29
CA LEU A 359 6.94 8.49 -67.73
C LEU A 359 7.63 9.35 -68.81
N SER A 360 7.87 8.78 -69.99
CA SER A 360 8.45 9.49 -71.12
C SER A 360 7.56 10.64 -71.61
N ASP A 361 6.24 10.40 -71.66
CA ASP A 361 5.24 11.42 -72.03
C ASP A 361 5.19 12.56 -70.99
N LYS A 362 5.54 12.28 -69.72
CA LYS A 362 5.72 13.27 -68.64
C LYS A 362 7.09 13.98 -68.67
N GLY A 363 7.93 13.69 -69.67
CA GLY A 363 9.25 14.30 -69.84
C GLY A 363 10.38 13.67 -69.02
N VAL A 364 10.18 12.47 -68.46
CA VAL A 364 11.24 11.72 -67.79
C VAL A 364 12.13 11.06 -68.84
N LYS A 365 13.44 11.26 -68.74
CA LYS A 365 14.42 10.59 -69.60
C LYS A 365 14.65 9.16 -69.11
N CYS A 366 14.19 8.17 -69.86
CA CYS A 366 14.47 6.75 -69.61
C CYS A 366 15.77 6.35 -70.34
N GLU A 367 16.82 6.04 -69.58
CA GLU A 367 18.08 5.51 -70.10
C GLU A 367 18.15 4.01 -69.80
N TYR A 368 18.62 3.23 -70.78
CA TYR A 368 18.77 1.79 -70.61
C TYR A 368 20.23 1.50 -70.33
N GLY A 369 20.49 0.84 -69.20
CA GLY A 369 21.83 0.39 -68.86
C GLY A 369 22.33 -0.51 -69.99
N SER A 370 23.42 -0.11 -70.64
CA SER A 370 24.16 -0.96 -71.57
C SER A 370 24.68 -2.14 -70.77
N SER A 371 23.88 -3.20 -70.64
CA SER A 371 24.41 -4.53 -70.40
C SER A 371 25.26 -4.81 -71.62
N VAL A 372 26.54 -4.49 -71.52
CA VAL A 372 27.48 -4.84 -72.56
C VAL A 372 27.45 -6.37 -72.58
N LEU A 373 26.76 -6.91 -73.58
CA LEU A 373 26.92 -8.28 -74.03
C LEU A 373 28.35 -8.38 -74.59
N TRP A 374 29.35 -8.38 -73.71
CA TRP A 374 30.63 -9.01 -73.99
C TRP A 374 30.37 -10.51 -73.87
N TYR A 375 30.05 -11.12 -75.01
CA TYR A 375 30.25 -12.56 -75.22
C TYR A 375 31.74 -12.85 -75.38
#